data_AF-A0A971M4G4-F1
#
_entry.id   AF-A0A971M4G4-F1
#
_cell.length_a   1.000
_cell.length_b   1.000
_cell.length_c   1.000
_cell.angle_alpha   90.00
_cell.angle_beta   90.00
_cell.angle_gamma   90.00
#
_symmetry.space_group_name_H-M   'P 1'
#
loop_
_entity.id
_entity.type
_entity.pdbx_description
1 polymer ?
#
loop_
_entity_poly.entity_id
_entity_poly.type
_entity_poly.pdbx_seq_one_letter_code
_entity_poly.pdbx_strand_id
1 'polypeptide(L)'
;MSNITQDIVAKLWNLCNVLKDDGVTYHQYVTELTYLLFLKMAKETETEGQLPEGYRWSDLENKSAPERLQFYKLLLIHLGSNGSTLVKQIFANASSFIKKPATLSTLVTEIDKLDWYDARKEGLGDLYEGLLQKNADEKKSGAGQYFTPRPLIDAMVAVMKPTLDDIIQDPAAGTGGFLIAADRYIKEQHRPEMRT
;
A
#
# COMPACT_ATOMS: atom_id res chain seq x y z
N MET A 1 13.20 1.57 10.02
CA MET A 1 11.96 0.88 10.36
C MET A 1 12.02 0.48 11.82
N SER A 2 10.98 0.80 12.58
CA SER A 2 10.72 0.33 13.95
C SER A 2 10.43 -1.18 13.97
N ASN A 3 10.53 -1.79 15.16
CA ASN A 3 10.21 -3.22 15.35
C ASN A 3 8.74 -3.54 15.01
N ILE A 4 7.80 -2.65 15.32
CA ILE A 4 6.36 -2.88 15.09
C ILE A 4 6.05 -2.90 13.59
N THR A 5 6.56 -1.93 12.83
CA THR A 5 6.40 -1.91 11.37
C THR A 5 7.00 -3.16 10.72
N GLN A 6 8.19 -3.62 11.18
CA GLN A 6 8.78 -4.88 10.69
C GLN A 6 7.91 -6.10 10.99
N ASP A 7 7.32 -6.17 12.18
CA ASP A 7 6.43 -7.26 12.58
C ASP A 7 5.16 -7.29 11.74
N ILE A 8 4.54 -6.14 11.47
CA ILE A 8 3.35 -6.07 10.61
C ILE A 8 3.70 -6.44 9.18
N VAL A 9 4.81 -5.93 8.64
CA VAL A 9 5.31 -6.32 7.31
C VAL A 9 5.59 -7.82 7.25
N ALA A 10 6.13 -8.43 8.31
CA ALA A 10 6.32 -9.87 8.39
C ALA A 10 5.00 -10.65 8.41
N LYS A 11 4.02 -10.22 9.21
CA LYS A 11 2.67 -10.82 9.25
C LYS A 11 2.01 -10.76 7.88
N LEU A 12 1.98 -9.58 7.26
CA LEU A 12 1.45 -9.37 5.92
C LEU A 12 2.21 -10.19 4.88
N TRP A 13 3.54 -10.27 4.94
CA TRP A 13 4.29 -11.12 4.03
C TRP A 13 3.96 -12.61 4.19
N ASN A 14 3.77 -13.07 5.43
CA ASN A 14 3.42 -14.47 5.70
C ASN A 14 2.04 -14.84 5.15
N LEU A 15 1.10 -13.89 5.05
CA LEU A 15 -0.19 -14.11 4.38
C LEU A 15 -0.03 -14.40 2.88
N CYS A 16 1.06 -13.96 2.23
CA CYS A 16 1.36 -14.32 0.85
C CYS A 16 1.49 -15.84 0.67
N ASN A 17 1.99 -16.56 1.68
CA ASN A 17 2.15 -18.01 1.61
C ASN A 17 0.80 -18.71 1.49
N VAL A 18 -0.25 -18.15 2.10
CA VAL A 18 -1.63 -18.68 1.99
C VAL A 18 -2.14 -18.61 0.55
N LEU A 19 -1.76 -17.58 -0.19
CA LEU A 19 -2.18 -17.35 -1.58
C LEU A 19 -1.34 -18.12 -2.61
N LYS A 20 -0.11 -18.47 -2.24
CA LYS A 20 0.79 -19.23 -3.13
C LYS A 20 0.19 -20.58 -3.52
N ASP A 21 -0.52 -21.21 -2.58
CA ASP A 21 -1.21 -22.48 -2.80
C ASP A 21 -2.40 -22.36 -3.78
N ASP A 22 -2.86 -21.13 -4.06
CA ASP A 22 -3.91 -20.82 -5.02
C ASP A 22 -3.36 -20.43 -6.41
N GLY A 23 -2.04 -20.50 -6.60
CA GLY A 23 -1.38 -20.14 -7.85
C GLY A 23 -1.25 -18.62 -8.07
N VAL A 24 -1.45 -17.82 -7.02
CA VAL A 24 -1.27 -16.37 -7.05
C VAL A 24 0.22 -16.05 -6.95
N THR A 25 0.73 -15.22 -7.86
CA THR A 25 2.14 -14.78 -7.84
C THR A 25 2.37 -13.72 -6.76
N TYR A 26 3.62 -13.52 -6.35
CA TYR A 26 3.96 -12.45 -5.39
C TYR A 26 3.54 -11.06 -5.87
N HIS A 27 3.65 -10.79 -7.17
CA HIS A 27 3.22 -9.51 -7.74
C HIS A 27 1.70 -9.35 -7.63
N GLN A 28 0.94 -10.38 -7.99
CA GLN A 28 -0.52 -10.39 -7.82
C GLN A 28 -0.92 -10.24 -6.36
N TYR A 29 -0.18 -10.87 -5.44
CA TYR A 29 -0.42 -10.71 -4.01
C TYR A 29 -0.27 -9.27 -3.55
N VAL A 30 0.84 -8.61 -3.91
CA VAL A 30 1.05 -7.20 -3.52
C VAL A 30 -0.08 -6.34 -4.06
N THR A 31 -0.51 -6.53 -5.31
CA THR A 31 -1.65 -5.81 -5.88
C THR A 31 -2.94 -6.01 -5.07
N GLU A 32 -3.27 -7.25 -4.70
CA GLU A 32 -4.44 -7.53 -3.84
C GLU A 32 -4.32 -6.86 -2.48
N LEU A 33 -3.12 -6.93 -1.90
CA LEU A 33 -2.84 -6.33 -0.61
C LEU A 33 -2.95 -4.80 -0.69
N THR A 34 -2.47 -4.16 -1.76
CA THR A 34 -2.61 -2.72 -1.99
C THR A 34 -4.07 -2.28 -1.94
N TYR A 35 -4.98 -2.99 -2.61
CA TYR A 35 -6.41 -2.65 -2.59
C TYR A 35 -7.02 -2.79 -1.21
N LEU A 36 -6.75 -3.90 -0.52
CA LEU A 36 -7.28 -4.16 0.82
C LEU A 36 -6.71 -3.19 1.87
N LEU A 37 -5.40 -2.94 1.83
CA LEU A 37 -4.76 -1.98 2.72
C LEU A 37 -5.27 -0.57 2.46
N PHE A 38 -5.51 -0.16 1.21
CA PHE A 38 -6.09 1.15 0.93
C PHE A 38 -7.45 1.34 1.61
N LEU A 39 -8.34 0.34 1.51
CA LEU A 39 -9.64 0.37 2.17
C LEU A 39 -9.50 0.40 3.69
N LYS A 40 -8.66 -0.47 4.25
CA LYS A 40 -8.44 -0.52 5.70
C LYS A 40 -7.83 0.78 6.21
N MET A 41 -6.83 1.32 5.52
CA MET A 41 -6.23 2.61 5.87
C MET A 41 -7.23 3.75 5.80
N ALA A 42 -8.15 3.74 4.83
CA ALA A 42 -9.20 4.75 4.76
C ALA A 42 -10.09 4.71 6.02
N LYS A 43 -10.48 3.52 6.48
CA LYS A 43 -11.20 3.30 7.75
C LYS A 43 -10.38 3.78 8.95
N GLU A 44 -9.13 3.36 9.03
CA GLU A 44 -8.27 3.67 10.18
C GLU A 44 -7.86 5.15 10.24
N THR A 45 -7.82 5.87 9.13
CA THR A 45 -7.45 7.30 9.11
C THR A 45 -8.66 8.22 9.03
N GLU A 46 -9.87 7.69 9.17
CA GLU A 46 -11.14 8.44 9.08
C GLU A 46 -11.30 9.17 7.73
N THR A 47 -10.71 8.63 6.67
CA THR A 47 -10.75 9.19 5.30
C THR A 47 -11.73 8.48 4.38
N GLU A 48 -12.58 7.59 4.91
CA GLU A 48 -13.60 6.85 4.15
C GLU A 48 -14.64 7.74 3.44
N GLY A 49 -14.74 9.03 3.79
CA GLY A 49 -15.54 10.00 3.05
C GLY A 49 -15.12 10.16 1.58
N GLN A 50 -13.89 9.75 1.22
CA GLN A 50 -13.42 9.71 -0.17
C GLN A 50 -13.89 8.47 -0.94
N LEU A 51 -14.42 7.46 -0.23
CA LEU A 51 -14.96 6.23 -0.79
C LEU A 51 -16.50 6.32 -0.90
N PRO A 52 -17.09 5.82 -1.99
CA PRO A 52 -18.53 5.69 -2.12
C PRO A 52 -19.14 4.91 -0.94
N GLU A 53 -20.30 5.36 -0.47
CA GLU A 53 -21.06 4.66 0.57
C GLU A 53 -21.47 3.27 0.10
N GLY A 54 -21.43 2.29 1.00
CA GLY A 54 -21.72 0.88 0.70
C GLY A 54 -20.58 0.13 0.00
N TYR A 55 -19.43 0.77 -0.23
CA TYR A 55 -18.22 0.19 -0.83
C TYR A 55 -16.97 0.44 0.02
N ARG A 56 -17.10 0.32 1.34
CA ARG A 56 -16.04 0.58 2.33
C ARG A 56 -15.51 -0.72 2.94
N TRP A 57 -14.47 -0.60 3.79
CA TRP A 57 -13.87 -1.76 4.45
C TRP A 57 -14.92 -2.55 5.25
N SER A 58 -15.71 -1.87 6.07
CA SER A 58 -16.73 -2.52 6.89
C SER A 58 -17.81 -3.21 6.06
N ASP A 59 -18.14 -2.71 4.86
CA ASP A 59 -19.09 -3.36 3.96
C ASP A 59 -18.54 -4.68 3.42
N LEU A 60 -17.24 -4.73 3.13
CA LEU A 60 -16.54 -5.95 2.70
C LEU A 60 -16.39 -6.97 3.84
N GLU A 61 -15.96 -6.49 5.00
CA GLU A 61 -15.70 -7.28 6.20
C GLU A 61 -16.95 -8.04 6.65
N ASN A 62 -18.11 -7.38 6.67
CA ASN A 62 -19.37 -7.93 7.17
C ASN A 62 -20.05 -8.96 6.26
N LYS A 63 -19.53 -9.19 5.04
CA LYS A 63 -20.08 -10.23 4.14
C LYS A 63 -19.66 -11.63 4.55
N SER A 64 -20.53 -12.61 4.31
CA SER A 64 -20.17 -14.03 4.40
C SER A 64 -19.07 -14.38 3.39
N ALA A 65 -18.28 -15.43 3.63
CA ALA A 65 -17.14 -15.74 2.76
C ALA A 65 -17.48 -15.83 1.27
N PRO A 66 -18.53 -16.56 0.82
CA PRO A 66 -18.90 -16.64 -0.59
C PRO A 66 -19.30 -15.28 -1.18
N GLU A 67 -20.12 -14.52 -0.46
CA GLU A 67 -20.61 -13.21 -0.90
C GLU A 67 -19.50 -12.17 -0.89
N ARG A 68 -18.55 -12.26 0.04
CA ARG A 68 -17.42 -11.34 0.19
C ARG A 68 -16.57 -11.32 -1.07
N LEU A 69 -16.28 -12.47 -1.68
CA LEU A 69 -15.49 -12.51 -2.91
C LEU A 69 -16.23 -11.88 -4.10
N GLN A 70 -17.53 -12.15 -4.22
CA GLN A 70 -18.34 -11.54 -5.26
C GLN A 70 -18.44 -10.03 -5.07
N PHE A 71 -18.69 -9.59 -3.84
CA PHE A 71 -18.77 -8.19 -3.47
C PHE A 71 -17.43 -7.48 -3.68
N TYR A 72 -16.30 -8.08 -3.29
CA TYR A 72 -14.97 -7.51 -3.50
C TYR A 72 -14.71 -7.21 -4.98
N LYS A 73 -15.03 -8.14 -5.88
CA LYS A 73 -14.88 -7.91 -7.33
C LYS A 73 -15.73 -6.73 -7.81
N LEU A 74 -16.97 -6.61 -7.34
CA LEU A 74 -17.85 -5.49 -7.67
C LEU A 74 -17.33 -4.18 -7.07
N LEU A 75 -16.80 -4.22 -5.86
CA LEU A 75 -16.21 -3.09 -5.15
C LEU A 75 -15.03 -2.52 -5.94
N LEU A 76 -14.09 -3.35 -6.40
CA LEU A 76 -12.95 -2.89 -7.21
C LEU A 76 -13.39 -2.13 -8.46
N ILE A 77 -14.39 -2.66 -9.19
CA ILE A 77 -14.94 -2.02 -10.40
C ILE A 77 -15.64 -0.69 -10.03
N HIS A 78 -16.42 -0.71 -8.95
CA HIS A 78 -17.17 0.47 -8.53
C HIS A 78 -16.25 1.61 -8.10
N LEU A 79 -15.18 1.32 -7.34
CA LEU A 79 -14.19 2.32 -6.92
C LEU A 79 -13.43 2.91 -8.10
N GLY A 80 -13.09 2.10 -9.10
CA GLY A 80 -12.45 2.57 -10.34
C GLY A 80 -13.33 3.53 -11.15
N SER A 81 -14.64 3.55 -10.92
CA SER A 81 -15.61 4.32 -11.72
C SER A 81 -16.32 5.45 -10.96
N ASN A 82 -16.48 5.33 -9.65
CA ASN A 82 -17.36 6.20 -8.85
C ASN A 82 -16.68 6.86 -7.63
N GLY A 83 -15.39 6.61 -7.38
CA GLY A 83 -14.65 7.26 -6.29
C GLY A 83 -14.23 8.71 -6.56
N SER A 84 -13.48 9.31 -5.63
CA SER A 84 -12.73 10.55 -5.89
C SER A 84 -11.70 10.36 -7.03
N THR A 85 -11.14 11.44 -7.56
CA THR A 85 -10.12 11.36 -8.63
C THR A 85 -8.96 10.43 -8.26
N LEU A 86 -8.45 10.54 -7.02
CA LEU A 86 -7.38 9.68 -6.52
C LEU A 86 -7.82 8.21 -6.45
N VAL A 87 -9.01 7.94 -5.91
CA VAL A 87 -9.55 6.59 -5.80
C VAL A 87 -9.70 5.96 -7.19
N LYS A 88 -10.23 6.70 -8.17
CA LYS A 88 -10.34 6.22 -9.56
C LYS A 88 -8.99 5.86 -10.16
N GLN A 89 -7.93 6.61 -9.87
CA GLN A 89 -6.58 6.31 -10.35
C GLN A 89 -6.01 5.05 -9.71
N ILE A 90 -6.19 4.87 -8.40
CA ILE A 90 -5.72 3.68 -7.67
C ILE A 90 -6.44 2.41 -8.15
N PHE A 91 -7.75 2.49 -8.37
CA PHE A 91 -8.59 1.36 -8.76
C PHE A 91 -8.82 1.28 -10.28
N ALA A 92 -8.04 2.01 -11.08
CA ALA A 92 -8.14 1.99 -12.53
C ALA A 92 -7.85 0.57 -13.06
N ASN A 93 -8.85 -0.03 -13.74
CA ASN A 93 -8.79 -1.42 -14.22
C ASN A 93 -8.49 -2.45 -13.11
N ALA A 94 -8.84 -2.15 -11.86
CA ALA A 94 -8.64 -3.07 -10.75
C ALA A 94 -9.46 -4.36 -10.96
N SER A 95 -8.79 -5.49 -10.76
CA SER A 95 -9.41 -6.81 -10.80
C SER A 95 -8.71 -7.72 -9.78
N SER A 96 -9.45 -8.71 -9.30
CA SER A 96 -8.93 -9.67 -8.33
C SER A 96 -8.47 -10.97 -9.01
N PHE A 97 -7.29 -11.45 -8.60
CA PHE A 97 -6.73 -12.76 -8.93
C PHE A 97 -7.15 -13.85 -7.93
N ILE A 98 -7.76 -13.47 -6.80
CA ILE A 98 -8.23 -14.42 -5.79
C ILE A 98 -9.44 -15.20 -6.33
N LYS A 99 -9.33 -16.53 -6.31
CA LYS A 99 -10.37 -17.45 -6.80
C LYS A 99 -11.18 -18.09 -5.69
N LYS A 100 -10.56 -18.32 -4.52
CA LYS A 100 -11.19 -19.03 -3.41
C LYS A 100 -11.78 -18.04 -2.39
N PRO A 101 -13.07 -18.14 -2.06
CA PRO A 101 -13.70 -17.29 -1.06
C PRO A 101 -13.04 -17.35 0.33
N ALA A 102 -12.56 -18.55 0.72
CA ALA A 102 -11.85 -18.75 1.98
C ALA A 102 -10.57 -17.92 2.05
N THR A 103 -9.82 -17.84 0.95
CA THR A 103 -8.54 -17.12 0.90
C THR A 103 -8.73 -15.61 1.09
N LEU A 104 -9.67 -14.98 0.37
CA LEU A 104 -10.01 -13.58 0.61
C LEU A 104 -10.49 -13.36 2.04
N SER A 105 -11.27 -14.29 2.58
CA SER A 105 -11.81 -14.20 3.93
C SER A 105 -10.70 -14.22 4.99
N THR A 106 -9.71 -15.09 4.82
CA THR A 106 -8.52 -15.11 5.66
C THR A 106 -7.77 -13.79 5.56
N LEU A 107 -7.51 -13.27 4.36
CA LEU A 107 -6.81 -11.98 4.18
C LEU A 107 -7.53 -10.83 4.89
N VAL A 108 -8.84 -10.67 4.64
CA VAL A 108 -9.64 -9.60 5.25
C VAL A 108 -9.60 -9.70 6.76
N THR A 109 -9.78 -10.92 7.30
CA THR A 109 -9.77 -11.16 8.75
C THR A 109 -8.41 -10.86 9.37
N GLU A 110 -7.31 -11.31 8.73
CA GLU A 110 -5.97 -11.14 9.27
C GLU A 110 -5.47 -9.69 9.17
N ILE A 111 -5.85 -8.97 8.10
CA ILE A 111 -5.59 -7.54 7.96
C ILE A 111 -6.37 -6.74 9.00
N ASP A 112 -7.63 -7.11 9.28
CA ASP A 112 -8.46 -6.40 10.26
C ASP A 112 -7.88 -6.48 11.68
N LYS A 113 -7.30 -7.65 12.04
CA LYS A 113 -6.67 -7.93 13.33
C LYS A 113 -5.32 -7.22 13.57
N LEU A 114 -4.73 -6.58 12.57
CA LEU A 114 -3.46 -5.90 12.75
C LEU A 114 -3.60 -4.71 13.71
N ASP A 115 -2.53 -4.39 14.43
CA ASP A 115 -2.51 -3.19 15.28
C ASP A 115 -2.27 -1.94 14.42
N TRP A 116 -3.36 -1.34 13.99
CA TRP A 116 -3.34 -0.11 13.18
C TRP A 116 -3.06 1.14 13.99
N TYR A 117 -3.23 1.10 15.32
CA TYR A 117 -2.96 2.26 16.16
C TYR A 117 -1.47 2.59 16.18
N ASP A 118 -0.63 1.57 16.39
CA ASP A 118 0.82 1.75 16.36
C ASP A 118 1.33 1.98 14.92
N ALA A 119 0.75 1.30 13.93
CA ALA A 119 1.08 1.53 12.52
C ALA A 119 0.82 2.98 12.07
N ARG A 120 -0.26 3.62 12.57
CA ARG A 120 -0.54 5.04 12.33
C ARG A 120 0.52 5.97 12.93
N LYS A 121 1.00 5.67 14.14
CA LYS A 121 2.01 6.49 14.83
C LYS A 121 3.38 6.42 14.15
N GLU A 122 3.75 5.25 13.65
CA GLU A 122 5.07 5.00 13.07
C GLU A 122 5.17 5.37 11.59
N GLY A 123 4.04 5.39 10.88
CA GLY A 123 3.97 5.80 9.48
C GLY A 123 3.56 4.65 8.57
N LEU A 124 2.30 4.66 8.14
CA LEU A 124 1.73 3.65 7.24
C LEU A 124 2.45 3.57 5.88
N GLY A 125 3.07 4.67 5.44
CA GLY A 125 3.90 4.70 4.24
C GLY A 125 5.11 3.76 4.36
N ASP A 126 5.79 3.76 5.51
CA ASP A 126 6.97 2.92 5.77
C ASP A 126 6.63 1.42 5.78
N LEU A 127 5.42 1.07 6.23
CA LEU A 127 4.90 -0.28 6.19
C LEU A 127 4.72 -0.76 4.75
N TYR A 128 4.06 0.06 3.91
CA TYR A 128 3.84 -0.28 2.51
C TYR A 128 5.17 -0.35 1.73
N GLU A 129 6.07 0.59 2.00
CA GLU A 129 7.44 0.60 1.49
C GLU A 129 8.22 -0.67 1.86
N GLY A 130 8.11 -1.11 3.11
CA GLY A 130 8.72 -2.36 3.57
C GLY A 130 8.20 -3.59 2.83
N LEU A 131 6.90 -3.62 2.50
CA LEU A 131 6.31 -4.70 1.69
C LEU A 131 6.83 -4.69 0.26
N LEU A 132 6.92 -3.51 -0.36
CA LEU A 132 7.49 -3.36 -1.70
C LEU A 132 8.95 -3.80 -1.75
N GLN A 133 9.74 -3.42 -0.73
CA GLN A 133 11.12 -3.85 -0.62
C GLN A 133 11.24 -5.38 -0.49
N LYS A 134 10.44 -6.02 0.38
CA LYS A 134 10.43 -7.49 0.47
C LYS A 134 10.07 -8.16 -0.85
N ASN A 135 9.12 -7.59 -1.60
CA ASN A 135 8.75 -8.11 -2.91
C ASN A 135 9.88 -7.96 -3.94
N ALA A 136 10.60 -6.84 -3.90
CA ALA A 136 11.75 -6.57 -4.76
C ALA A 136 12.94 -7.50 -4.47
N ASP A 137 13.20 -7.80 -3.18
CA ASP A 137 14.28 -8.67 -2.74
C ASP A 137 14.03 -10.16 -3.08
N GLU A 138 12.76 -10.54 -3.28
CA GLU A 138 12.38 -11.89 -3.71
C GLU A 138 12.79 -12.13 -5.17
N LYS A 139 13.96 -12.77 -5.38
CA LYS A 139 14.55 -13.00 -6.73
C LYS A 139 13.62 -13.65 -7.75
N LYS A 140 12.63 -14.43 -7.30
CA LYS A 140 11.66 -15.12 -8.18
C LYS A 140 10.49 -14.22 -8.62
N SER A 141 10.31 -13.06 -8.01
CA SER A 141 9.20 -12.14 -8.32
C SER A 141 9.44 -11.33 -9.60
N GLY A 142 10.71 -11.08 -9.96
CA GLY A 142 11.08 -10.14 -11.02
C GLY A 142 10.80 -8.67 -10.67
N ALA A 143 10.30 -8.37 -9.47
CA ALA A 143 9.86 -7.04 -9.09
C ALA A 143 11.01 -6.06 -8.79
N GLY A 144 12.23 -6.58 -8.60
CA GLY A 144 13.42 -5.75 -8.38
C GLY A 144 13.68 -4.74 -9.49
N GLN A 145 13.15 -4.94 -10.70
CA GLN A 145 13.26 -3.97 -11.80
C GLN A 145 12.49 -2.65 -11.55
N TYR A 146 11.54 -2.64 -10.62
CA TYR A 146 10.71 -1.46 -10.28
C TYR A 146 11.16 -0.77 -8.99
N PHE A 147 12.23 -1.27 -8.35
CA PHE A 147 12.67 -0.82 -7.04
C PHE A 147 14.14 -0.39 -7.07
N THR A 148 14.43 0.71 -6.40
CA THR A 148 15.80 1.20 -6.17
C THR A 148 16.07 1.22 -4.67
N PRO A 149 17.21 0.68 -4.20
CA PRO A 149 17.55 0.66 -2.78
C PRO A 149 17.49 2.06 -2.16
N ARG A 150 16.81 2.20 -1.01
CA ARG A 150 16.60 3.49 -0.33
C ARG A 150 17.90 4.21 0.03
N PRO A 151 18.96 3.53 0.54
CA PRO A 151 20.24 4.20 0.78
C PRO A 151 20.85 4.85 -0.48
N LEU A 152 20.60 4.27 -1.66
CA LEU A 152 21.07 4.84 -2.92
C LEU A 152 20.25 6.07 -3.31
N ILE A 153 18.92 6.00 -3.21
CA ILE A 153 18.03 7.14 -3.46
C ILE A 153 18.38 8.30 -2.52
N ASP A 154 18.51 8.04 -1.22
CA ASP A 154 18.78 9.06 -0.21
C ASP A 154 20.13 9.75 -0.46
N ALA A 155 21.17 8.96 -0.81
CA ALA A 155 22.47 9.52 -1.19
C ALA A 155 22.37 10.41 -2.43
N MET A 156 21.61 10.00 -3.45
CA MET A 156 21.39 10.79 -4.67
C MET A 156 20.62 12.09 -4.37
N VAL A 157 19.52 12.03 -3.61
CA VAL A 157 18.76 13.23 -3.24
C VAL A 157 19.60 14.19 -2.40
N ALA A 158 20.40 13.67 -1.46
CA ALA A 158 21.26 14.49 -0.60
C ALA A 158 22.32 15.28 -1.38
N VAL A 159 22.82 14.76 -2.51
CA VAL A 159 23.74 15.49 -3.38
C VAL A 159 23.02 16.41 -4.36
N MET A 160 21.81 16.05 -4.80
CA MET A 160 21.00 16.88 -5.71
C MET A 160 20.43 18.12 -5.01
N LYS A 161 20.13 18.02 -3.70
CA LYS A 161 19.65 19.13 -2.86
C LYS A 161 18.45 19.89 -3.45
N PRO A 162 17.34 19.19 -3.76
CA PRO A 162 16.17 19.85 -4.33
C PRO A 162 15.56 20.87 -3.35
N THR A 163 14.93 21.91 -3.91
CA THR A 163 14.32 23.04 -3.20
C THR A 163 12.84 23.19 -3.55
N LEU A 164 12.13 24.10 -2.86
CA LEU A 164 10.71 24.39 -3.12
C LEU A 164 10.45 25.01 -4.51
N ASP A 165 11.47 25.61 -5.12
CA ASP A 165 11.36 26.26 -6.44
C ASP A 165 11.60 25.27 -7.59
N ASP A 166 12.07 24.05 -7.29
CA ASP A 166 12.41 23.05 -8.30
C ASP A 166 11.18 22.25 -8.78
N ILE A 167 11.18 21.93 -10.07
CA ILE A 167 10.28 20.92 -10.64
C ILE A 167 11.01 19.59 -10.67
N ILE A 168 10.49 18.61 -9.93
CA ILE A 168 11.09 17.27 -9.82
C ILE A 168 10.35 16.30 -10.74
N GLN A 169 11.10 15.59 -11.59
CA GLN A 169 10.56 14.59 -12.49
C GLN A 169 11.32 13.27 -12.35
N ASP A 170 10.59 12.16 -12.27
CA ASP A 170 11.11 10.81 -12.43
C ASP A 170 10.38 10.10 -13.58
N PRO A 171 10.98 9.98 -14.79
CA PRO A 171 10.33 9.36 -15.94
C PRO A 171 10.19 7.83 -15.82
N ALA A 172 10.86 7.21 -14.84
CA ALA A 172 10.82 5.78 -14.57
C ALA A 172 10.52 5.53 -13.09
N ALA A 173 9.53 6.27 -12.56
CA ALA A 173 9.28 6.39 -11.12
C ALA A 173 9.14 5.06 -10.37
N GLY A 174 8.70 3.99 -11.02
CA GLY A 174 8.52 2.70 -10.37
C GLY A 174 7.61 2.84 -9.14
N THR A 175 8.14 2.54 -7.96
CA THR A 175 7.45 2.73 -6.67
C THR A 175 7.37 4.18 -6.17
N GLY A 176 7.95 5.14 -6.88
CA GLY A 176 7.97 6.57 -6.53
C GLY A 176 9.08 6.96 -5.56
N GLY A 177 10.06 6.09 -5.32
CA GLY A 177 11.07 6.27 -4.27
C GLY A 177 11.83 7.59 -4.33
N PHE A 178 12.22 8.06 -5.52
CA PHE A 178 12.90 9.35 -5.67
C PHE A 178 12.00 10.54 -5.34
N LEU A 179 10.74 10.51 -5.79
CA LEU A 179 9.79 11.59 -5.55
C LEU A 179 9.46 11.71 -4.05
N ILE A 180 9.27 10.58 -3.38
CA ILE A 180 9.02 10.53 -1.93
C ILE A 180 10.24 11.03 -1.16
N ALA A 181 11.44 10.58 -1.51
CA ALA A 181 12.68 10.99 -0.84
C ALA A 181 12.97 12.48 -1.04
N ALA A 182 12.71 13.03 -2.23
CA ALA A 182 12.87 14.45 -2.50
C ALA A 182 11.87 15.33 -1.71
N ASP A 183 10.60 14.94 -1.66
CA ASP A 183 9.59 15.62 -0.82
C ASP A 183 9.99 15.61 0.66
N ARG A 184 10.45 14.47 1.17
CA ARG A 184 10.97 14.35 2.55
C ARG A 184 12.15 15.30 2.78
N TYR A 185 13.14 15.31 1.87
CA TYR A 185 14.31 16.17 1.97
C TYR A 185 13.92 17.65 2.06
N ILE A 186 13.06 18.12 1.15
CA ILE A 186 12.59 19.51 1.12
C ILE A 186 11.89 19.88 2.44
N LYS A 187 11.00 19.01 2.94
CA LYS A 187 10.29 19.23 4.21
C LYS A 187 11.23 19.31 5.42
N GLU A 188 12.29 18.50 5.44
CA GLU A 188 13.29 18.53 6.50
C GLU A 188 14.13 19.81 6.48
N GLN A 189 14.52 20.30 5.30
CA GLN A 189 15.27 21.55 5.17
C GLN A 189 14.44 22.81 5.47
N HIS A 190 13.11 22.75 5.32
CA HIS A 190 12.20 23.88 5.53
C HIS A 190 11.31 23.76 6.77
N ARG A 191 11.61 22.81 7.68
CA ARG A 191 10.91 22.72 8.95
C ARG A 191 11.25 23.99 9.76
N PRO A 192 10.29 24.84 10.13
CA PRO A 192 10.59 26.02 10.92
C PRO A 192 11.25 25.58 12.22
N GLU A 193 12.41 26.15 12.53
CA GLU A 193 13.02 25.99 13.85
C GLU A 193 11.93 26.34 14.88
N MET A 194 11.52 25.36 15.70
CA MET A 194 10.76 25.67 16.91
C MET A 194 11.67 26.58 17.74
N ARG A 195 11.43 27.88 17.65
CA ARG A 195 12.01 28.88 18.53
C ARG A 195 11.64 28.47 19.96
N THR A 196 12.61 27.90 20.66
CA THR A 196 12.61 27.73 22.12
C THR A 196 12.55 29.07 22.81
#